data_AF-A0AAW2WMR1-F1
#
_entry.id   AF-A0AAW2WMR1-F1
#
_cell.length_a   1.000
_cell.length_b   1.000
_cell.length_c   1.000
_cell.angle_alpha   90.00
_cell.angle_beta   90.00
_cell.angle_gamma   90.00
#
_symmetry.space_group_name_H-M   'P 1'
#
loop_
_entity.id
_entity.type
_entity.pdbx_description
1 polymer ?
#
loop_
_entity_poly.entity_id
_entity_poly.type
_entity_poly.pdbx_seq_one_letter_code
_entity_poly.pdbx_strand_id
1 'polypeptide(L)'
;MTSLIRKVWVSVVSRSGSSSGSAHMSNPNPLSDHDRFLQMMYIQTSSTGEFDRIPIDIFMQILKILGPRESARVRAVCKAWKFLVSDNRLWIYFLQNQPEPWDSVFFAETHLRSGYPLQVFPSQMHDLSFMHIYGQREEAPGALIIDGGSGYCKYGWSKYSSPSGRSATFLEFGNIESPMPSRLRHFFSTICNRMQVKTSTQPIVVSIPLCHYDNTESAKSSRRQLKDAMYSTLFDMNVPAVCAVNQATLALFAARRTSGVVVNVGFHQTSVVPILHGKVMHKVGVEVVGMGALKLTGFLRDRMQQNNIHFDSLYTVRTLKEARLSKRYEIIDALPYLLEADETVVVFPARLEKELYGLLPPSISSGIRVLPPPYGTDSAWYGGKLVSNVISAVVDKSFVYVGIISVRPAKK
;
A
#
# COMPACT_ATOMS: atom_id res chain seq x y z
N MET A 1 -14.41 20.40 -4.25
CA MET A 1 -13.78 19.15 -4.73
C MET A 1 -14.48 18.53 -5.94
N THR A 2 -15.80 18.68 -6.08
CA THR A 2 -16.60 18.23 -7.24
C THR A 2 -16.25 18.93 -8.58
N SER A 3 -15.70 20.15 -8.58
CA SER A 3 -15.33 20.87 -9.82
C SER A 3 -13.99 20.41 -10.44
N LEU A 4 -13.09 19.81 -9.66
CA LEU A 4 -11.82 19.27 -10.13
C LEU A 4 -12.01 17.95 -10.89
N ILE A 5 -12.93 17.09 -10.41
CA ILE A 5 -13.31 15.84 -11.08
C ILE A 5 -14.01 16.12 -12.42
N ARG A 6 -14.84 17.18 -12.49
CA ARG A 6 -15.47 17.62 -13.73
C ARG A 6 -14.46 18.18 -14.75
N LYS A 7 -13.39 18.86 -14.29
CA LYS A 7 -12.31 19.33 -15.19
C LYS A 7 -11.45 18.20 -15.77
N VAL A 8 -11.21 17.14 -15.00
CA VAL A 8 -10.56 15.92 -15.51
C VAL A 8 -11.45 15.22 -16.54
N TRP A 9 -12.77 15.17 -16.29
CA TRP A 9 -13.75 14.62 -17.22
C TRP A 9 -13.80 15.37 -18.56
N VAL A 10 -13.79 16.72 -18.54
CA VAL A 10 -13.83 17.53 -19.78
C VAL A 10 -12.53 17.40 -20.59
N SER A 11 -11.36 17.34 -19.94
CA SER A 11 -10.06 17.23 -20.62
C SER A 11 -9.85 15.88 -21.32
N VAL A 12 -10.46 14.81 -20.80
CA VAL A 12 -10.43 13.47 -21.42
C VAL A 12 -11.37 13.38 -22.63
N VAL A 13 -12.44 14.18 -22.67
CA VAL A 13 -13.42 14.20 -23.77
C VAL A 13 -13.02 15.18 -24.88
N SER A 14 -12.39 16.31 -24.56
CA SER A 14 -12.07 17.36 -25.54
C SER A 14 -10.82 17.10 -26.38
N ARG A 15 -10.04 16.06 -26.08
CA ARG A 15 -8.85 15.67 -26.87
C ARG A 15 -9.18 14.87 -28.14
N SER A 16 -10.46 14.61 -28.40
CA SER A 16 -10.93 13.86 -29.58
C SER A 16 -11.36 14.74 -30.76
N GLY A 17 -11.07 16.04 -30.76
CA GLY A 17 -11.48 16.94 -31.85
C GLY A 17 -10.51 18.09 -32.08
N SER A 18 -9.46 17.85 -32.87
CA SER A 18 -8.80 18.85 -33.72
C SER A 18 -7.64 18.18 -34.47
N SER A 19 -7.87 17.85 -35.74
CA SER A 19 -6.83 17.44 -36.68
C SER A 19 -6.47 18.62 -37.58
N SER A 20 -5.23 19.12 -37.45
CA SER A 20 -4.53 19.83 -38.51
C SER A 20 -3.30 19.00 -38.86
N GLY A 21 -3.23 18.55 -40.11
CA GLY A 21 -2.42 17.40 -40.53
C GLY A 21 -0.92 17.64 -40.68
N SER A 22 -0.17 16.54 -40.64
CA SER A 22 0.81 16.18 -41.68
C SER A 22 1.24 14.72 -41.51
N ALA A 23 1.22 14.01 -42.64
CA ALA A 23 1.93 12.80 -43.05
C ALA A 23 2.69 11.90 -42.03
N HIS A 24 2.35 10.61 -42.15
CA HIS A 24 3.20 9.40 -42.01
C HIS A 24 4.05 9.22 -40.74
N MET A 25 3.62 8.27 -39.89
CA MET A 25 4.26 6.96 -39.72
C MET A 25 3.29 6.05 -38.95
N SER A 26 3.02 4.86 -39.51
CA SER A 26 2.12 3.85 -38.99
C SER A 26 2.64 3.27 -37.67
N ASN A 27 1.94 3.55 -36.58
CA ASN A 27 2.14 2.93 -35.27
C ASN A 27 0.75 2.45 -34.80
N PRO A 28 0.56 1.19 -34.39
CA PRO A 28 -0.75 0.74 -33.95
C PRO A 28 -0.97 1.20 -32.50
N ASN A 29 -1.83 2.21 -32.32
CA ASN A 29 -2.54 2.63 -31.09
C ASN A 29 -3.55 3.72 -31.49
N PRO A 30 -4.71 3.94 -30.82
CA PRO A 30 -5.45 3.20 -29.79
C PRO A 30 -6.62 2.41 -30.44
N LEU A 31 -7.55 1.80 -29.68
CA LEU A 31 -8.79 1.20 -30.24
C LEU A 31 -9.39 2.13 -31.30
N SER A 32 -9.37 1.69 -32.55
CA SER A 32 -9.82 2.48 -33.67
C SER A 32 -11.33 2.72 -33.56
N ASP A 33 -11.86 3.82 -34.08
CA ASP A 33 -13.32 4.00 -34.20
C ASP A 33 -13.98 2.82 -34.94
N HIS A 34 -13.22 2.10 -35.74
CA HIS A 34 -13.62 0.85 -36.39
C HIS A 34 -13.87 -0.30 -35.40
N ASP A 35 -13.07 -0.44 -34.34
CA ASP A 35 -13.32 -1.44 -33.28
C ASP A 35 -14.56 -1.09 -32.45
N ARG A 36 -14.81 0.19 -32.15
CA ARG A 36 -16.04 0.62 -31.47
C ARG A 36 -17.27 0.41 -32.35
N PHE A 37 -17.13 0.61 -33.67
CA PHE A 37 -18.18 0.37 -34.65
C PHE A 37 -18.48 -1.12 -34.82
N LEU A 38 -17.45 -1.97 -34.92
CA LEU A 38 -17.59 -3.44 -34.93
C LEU A 38 -18.18 -3.95 -33.61
N GLN A 39 -17.83 -3.35 -32.48
CA GLN A 39 -18.34 -3.68 -31.16
C GLN A 39 -19.81 -3.25 -30.99
N MET A 40 -20.21 -2.09 -31.53
CA MET A 40 -21.62 -1.69 -31.63
C MET A 40 -22.43 -2.60 -32.56
N MET A 41 -21.87 -2.97 -33.71
CA MET A 41 -22.49 -3.95 -34.62
C MET A 41 -22.63 -5.32 -33.95
N TYR A 42 -21.65 -5.75 -33.15
CA TYR A 42 -21.71 -7.04 -32.44
C TYR A 42 -22.86 -7.08 -31.43
N ILE A 43 -23.06 -6.01 -30.65
CA ILE A 43 -24.20 -5.86 -29.73
C ILE A 43 -25.54 -5.94 -30.48
N GLN A 44 -25.64 -5.31 -31.65
CA GLN A 44 -26.85 -5.37 -32.48
C GLN A 44 -27.15 -6.77 -33.03
N THR A 45 -26.14 -7.65 -33.13
CA THR A 45 -26.32 -9.03 -33.65
C THR A 45 -26.50 -10.10 -32.56
N SER A 46 -26.23 -9.79 -31.30
CA SER A 46 -26.28 -10.77 -30.20
C SER A 46 -27.49 -10.55 -29.30
N SER A 47 -28.41 -11.52 -29.29
CA SER A 47 -29.63 -11.46 -28.48
C SER A 47 -29.35 -11.68 -26.99
N THR A 48 -29.96 -10.83 -26.17
CA THR A 48 -30.11 -10.95 -24.72
C THR A 48 -31.38 -11.74 -24.33
N GLY A 49 -32.11 -12.28 -25.31
CA GLY A 49 -33.36 -13.02 -25.13
C GLY A 49 -34.55 -12.08 -24.92
N GLU A 50 -35.43 -12.40 -23.95
CA GLU A 50 -36.56 -11.54 -23.57
C GLU A 50 -36.15 -10.13 -23.12
N PHE A 51 -34.87 -9.94 -22.76
CA PHE A 51 -34.31 -8.65 -22.40
C PHE A 51 -33.99 -7.75 -23.62
N ASP A 52 -34.12 -8.24 -24.85
CA ASP A 52 -33.91 -7.43 -26.07
C ASP A 52 -34.90 -6.26 -26.16
N ARG A 53 -36.03 -6.34 -25.44
CA ARG A 53 -37.06 -5.30 -25.34
C ARG A 53 -36.71 -4.20 -24.34
N ILE A 54 -35.67 -4.39 -23.53
CA ILE A 54 -35.27 -3.46 -22.47
C ILE A 54 -34.11 -2.60 -22.97
N PRO A 55 -34.21 -1.26 -22.88
CA PRO A 55 -33.09 -0.37 -23.20
C PRO A 55 -31.83 -0.71 -22.39
N ILE A 56 -30.66 -0.65 -23.04
CA ILE A 56 -29.37 -1.04 -22.43
C ILE A 56 -29.07 -0.25 -21.16
N ASP A 57 -29.44 1.03 -21.10
CA ASP A 57 -29.28 1.87 -19.92
C ASP A 57 -30.11 1.36 -18.73
N ILE A 58 -31.35 0.91 -18.95
CA ILE A 58 -32.18 0.26 -17.94
C ILE A 58 -31.56 -1.06 -17.49
N PHE A 59 -31.06 -1.87 -18.44
CA PHE A 59 -30.33 -3.10 -18.13
C PHE A 59 -29.11 -2.83 -17.23
N MET A 60 -28.34 -1.77 -17.52
CA MET A 60 -27.20 -1.36 -16.70
C MET A 60 -27.63 -0.89 -15.30
N GLN A 61 -28.80 -0.25 -15.14
CA GLN A 61 -29.33 0.06 -13.81
C GLN A 61 -29.73 -1.19 -13.03
N ILE A 62 -30.31 -2.20 -13.70
CA ILE A 62 -30.62 -3.50 -13.09
C ILE A 62 -29.33 -4.14 -12.56
N LEU A 63 -28.27 -4.20 -13.38
CA LEU A 63 -26.97 -4.73 -12.95
C LEU A 63 -26.41 -3.96 -11.74
N LYS A 64 -26.51 -2.63 -11.73
CA LYS A 64 -26.07 -1.81 -10.59
C LYS A 64 -26.80 -2.16 -9.30
N ILE A 65 -28.09 -2.46 -9.37
CA ILE A 65 -28.93 -2.87 -8.22
C ILE A 65 -28.57 -4.28 -7.76
N LEU A 66 -28.32 -5.21 -8.69
CA LEU A 66 -27.90 -6.59 -8.39
C LEU A 66 -26.56 -6.65 -7.64
N GLY A 67 -25.71 -5.64 -7.82
CA GLY A 67 -24.40 -5.58 -7.20
C GLY A 67 -23.34 -6.42 -7.93
N PRO A 68 -22.07 -6.35 -7.49
CA PRO A 68 -20.94 -6.89 -8.24
C PRO A 68 -20.95 -8.42 -8.34
N ARG A 69 -21.33 -9.11 -7.26
CA ARG A 69 -21.32 -10.58 -7.22
C ARG A 69 -22.33 -11.18 -8.20
N GLU A 70 -23.58 -10.76 -8.15
CA GLU A 70 -24.62 -11.29 -9.05
C GLU A 70 -24.38 -10.81 -10.49
N SER A 71 -23.91 -9.58 -10.68
CA SER A 71 -23.47 -9.10 -12.00
C SER A 71 -22.34 -9.95 -12.59
N ALA A 72 -21.35 -10.39 -11.80
CA ALA A 72 -20.33 -11.31 -12.31
C ALA A 72 -20.93 -12.63 -12.83
N ARG A 73 -22.00 -13.14 -12.20
CA ARG A 73 -22.64 -14.41 -12.55
C ARG A 73 -23.48 -14.31 -13.82
N VAL A 74 -24.10 -13.16 -14.05
CA VAL A 74 -24.84 -12.80 -15.30
C VAL A 74 -23.99 -13.05 -16.55
N ARG A 75 -22.66 -12.97 -16.47
CA ARG A 75 -21.75 -13.28 -17.59
C ARG A 75 -21.93 -14.68 -18.18
N ALA A 76 -22.46 -15.63 -17.40
CA ALA A 76 -22.61 -17.03 -17.81
C ALA A 76 -23.88 -17.28 -18.65
N VAL A 77 -24.79 -16.30 -18.75
CA VAL A 77 -26.09 -16.45 -19.41
C VAL A 77 -25.93 -16.55 -20.93
N CYS A 78 -25.35 -15.53 -21.58
CA CYS A 78 -25.03 -15.57 -23.01
C CYS A 78 -23.90 -14.59 -23.36
N LYS A 79 -23.45 -14.60 -24.62
CA LYS A 79 -22.38 -13.72 -25.11
C LYS A 79 -22.73 -12.23 -24.98
N ALA A 80 -23.98 -11.83 -25.25
CA ALA A 80 -24.44 -10.45 -25.13
C ALA A 80 -24.38 -9.96 -23.68
N TRP A 81 -24.85 -10.80 -22.73
CA TRP A 81 -24.80 -10.52 -21.30
C TRP A 81 -23.37 -10.42 -20.80
N LYS A 82 -22.50 -11.36 -21.20
CA LYS A 82 -21.05 -11.31 -20.91
C LYS A 82 -20.43 -10.01 -21.40
N PHE A 83 -20.78 -9.56 -22.59
CA PHE A 83 -20.28 -8.33 -23.16
C PHE A 83 -20.70 -7.11 -22.34
N LEU A 84 -22.01 -6.94 -22.09
CA LEU A 84 -22.56 -5.82 -21.33
C LEU A 84 -21.97 -5.74 -19.92
N VAL A 85 -21.90 -6.87 -19.22
CA VAL A 85 -21.37 -6.90 -17.86
C VAL A 85 -19.85 -6.75 -17.80
N SER A 86 -19.13 -6.89 -18.91
CA SER A 86 -17.69 -6.64 -18.96
C SER A 86 -17.34 -5.14 -19.04
N ASP A 87 -18.33 -4.25 -19.15
CA ASP A 87 -18.12 -2.79 -19.21
C ASP A 87 -17.47 -2.27 -17.92
N ASN A 88 -16.26 -1.72 -18.05
CA ASN A 88 -15.50 -1.16 -16.93
C ASN A 88 -16.26 -0.05 -16.18
N ARG A 89 -17.17 0.69 -16.83
CA ARG A 89 -17.97 1.74 -16.18
C ARG A 89 -18.89 1.16 -15.10
N LEU A 90 -19.41 -0.05 -15.30
CA LEU A 90 -20.22 -0.75 -14.30
C LEU A 90 -19.38 -1.15 -13.09
N TRP A 91 -18.18 -1.68 -13.33
CA TRP A 91 -17.29 -2.12 -12.25
C TRP A 91 -16.67 -0.95 -11.49
N ILE A 92 -16.33 0.15 -12.17
CA ILE A 92 -15.93 1.39 -11.52
C ILE A 92 -17.07 1.90 -10.61
N TYR A 93 -18.33 1.84 -11.07
CA TYR A 93 -19.47 2.16 -10.22
C TYR A 93 -19.54 1.25 -8.99
N PHE A 94 -19.37 -0.08 -9.14
CA PHE A 94 -19.36 -0.97 -7.97
C PHE A 94 -18.25 -0.62 -6.98
N LEU A 95 -17.02 -0.41 -7.46
CA LEU A 95 -15.89 -0.06 -6.61
C LEU A 95 -16.14 1.26 -5.86
N GLN A 96 -16.71 2.27 -6.53
CA GLN A 96 -17.03 3.56 -5.92
C GLN A 96 -18.10 3.50 -4.83
N ASN A 97 -18.95 2.47 -4.84
CA ASN A 97 -20.04 2.28 -3.89
C ASN A 97 -19.75 1.19 -2.84
N GLN A 98 -18.48 0.81 -2.66
CA GLN A 98 -18.05 -0.11 -1.60
C GLN A 98 -17.52 0.65 -0.37
N PRO A 99 -17.50 0.00 0.82
CA PRO A 99 -16.93 0.58 2.03
C PRO A 99 -15.41 0.85 1.91
N GLU A 100 -14.70 0.06 1.12
CA GLU A 100 -13.27 0.25 0.90
C GLU A 100 -13.01 1.32 -0.18
N PRO A 101 -12.07 2.26 0.01
CA PRO A 101 -11.79 3.30 -0.97
C PRO A 101 -11.33 2.71 -2.31
N TRP A 102 -12.11 2.97 -3.38
CA TRP A 102 -11.87 2.42 -4.72
C TRP A 102 -10.53 2.82 -5.34
N ASP A 103 -10.00 3.97 -4.93
CA ASP A 103 -8.68 4.46 -5.32
C ASP A 103 -7.55 3.51 -4.85
N SER A 104 -7.77 2.73 -3.78
CA SER A 104 -6.88 1.65 -3.33
C SER A 104 -6.72 0.58 -4.40
N VAL A 105 -7.86 0.07 -4.87
CA VAL A 105 -7.94 -0.99 -5.87
C VAL A 105 -7.35 -0.47 -7.17
N PHE A 106 -7.78 0.71 -7.59
CA PHE A 106 -7.29 1.34 -8.81
C PHE A 106 -5.77 1.53 -8.77
N PHE A 107 -5.23 2.14 -7.71
CA PHE A 107 -3.79 2.37 -7.57
C PHE A 107 -2.99 1.06 -7.58
N ALA A 108 -3.42 0.06 -6.80
CA ALA A 108 -2.75 -1.23 -6.73
C ALA A 108 -2.67 -1.90 -8.12
N GLU A 109 -3.78 -1.96 -8.85
CA GLU A 109 -3.84 -2.64 -10.15
C GLU A 109 -3.15 -1.87 -11.28
N THR A 110 -3.06 -0.54 -11.19
CA THR A 110 -2.44 0.29 -12.23
C THR A 110 -0.96 0.56 -11.99
N HIS A 111 -0.51 0.62 -10.73
CA HIS A 111 0.86 1.03 -10.39
C HIS A 111 1.71 -0.06 -9.74
N LEU A 112 1.10 -1.08 -9.12
CA LEU A 112 1.83 -2.13 -8.40
C LEU A 112 1.81 -3.48 -9.14
N ARG A 113 0.97 -3.62 -10.17
CA ARG A 113 0.80 -4.85 -10.95
C ARG A 113 2.04 -5.28 -11.72
N SER A 114 2.85 -4.33 -12.22
CA SER A 114 3.97 -4.61 -13.15
C SER A 114 5.19 -5.28 -12.51
N GLY A 115 5.11 -5.76 -11.27
CA GLY A 115 6.26 -6.35 -10.56
C GLY A 115 7.38 -5.34 -10.27
N TYR A 116 8.37 -5.77 -9.50
CA TYR A 116 9.54 -4.93 -9.17
C TYR A 116 10.72 -5.24 -10.11
N PRO A 117 11.47 -4.21 -10.58
CA PRO A 117 11.25 -2.78 -10.36
C PRO A 117 9.97 -2.27 -11.07
N LEU A 118 9.24 -1.36 -10.42
CA LEU A 118 8.01 -0.81 -11.01
C LEU A 118 8.38 -0.08 -12.31
N GLN A 119 7.58 -0.26 -13.36
CA GLN A 119 7.85 0.37 -14.65
C GLN A 119 7.75 1.90 -14.55
N VAL A 120 8.70 2.61 -15.17
CA VAL A 120 8.77 4.08 -15.22
C VAL A 120 7.57 4.68 -15.98
N PHE A 121 7.10 3.95 -16.99
CA PHE A 121 5.88 4.22 -17.73
C PHE A 121 5.18 2.88 -17.89
N PRO A 122 3.96 2.68 -17.34
CA PRO A 122 3.19 1.49 -17.70
C PRO A 122 3.02 1.54 -19.22
N SER A 123 3.53 0.53 -19.92
CA SER A 123 3.45 0.40 -21.36
C SER A 123 1.99 0.28 -21.77
N GLN A 124 1.35 1.43 -22.02
CA GLN A 124 -0.09 1.59 -22.12
C GLN A 124 -0.85 1.14 -20.86
N MET A 125 -1.94 1.83 -20.54
CA MET A 125 -2.96 1.19 -19.72
C MET A 125 -3.45 0.01 -20.57
N HIS A 126 -2.93 -1.20 -20.32
CA HIS A 126 -3.60 -2.40 -20.78
C HIS A 126 -5.08 -2.26 -20.40
N ASP A 127 -6.00 -2.67 -21.28
CA ASP A 127 -7.44 -2.67 -20.99
C ASP A 127 -7.71 -3.54 -19.75
N LEU A 128 -7.58 -2.93 -18.56
CA LEU A 128 -7.81 -3.57 -17.28
C LEU A 128 -9.30 -3.90 -17.23
N SER A 129 -9.64 -5.18 -17.30
CA SER A 129 -11.03 -5.61 -17.08
C SER A 129 -11.30 -5.63 -15.59
N PHE A 130 -11.98 -4.61 -15.06
CA PHE A 130 -12.32 -4.53 -13.64
C PHE A 130 -13.25 -5.66 -13.18
N MET A 131 -13.98 -6.28 -14.11
CA MET A 131 -14.71 -7.54 -13.87
C MET A 131 -13.75 -8.68 -13.49
N HIS A 132 -12.70 -8.88 -14.29
CA HIS A 132 -11.71 -9.93 -14.03
C HIS A 132 -10.94 -9.63 -12.76
N ILE A 133 -10.61 -8.35 -12.52
CA ILE A 133 -9.96 -7.89 -11.29
C ILE A 133 -10.81 -8.25 -10.06
N TYR A 134 -12.10 -7.95 -10.11
CA TYR A 134 -13.02 -8.30 -9.04
C TYR A 134 -13.07 -9.82 -8.81
N GLY A 135 -13.31 -10.61 -9.87
CA GLY A 135 -13.40 -12.07 -9.76
C GLY A 135 -12.15 -12.71 -9.16
N GLN A 136 -10.96 -12.29 -9.61
CA GLN A 136 -9.69 -12.81 -9.08
C GLN A 136 -9.48 -12.43 -7.62
N ARG A 137 -9.85 -11.21 -7.22
CA ARG A 137 -9.75 -10.77 -5.82
C ARG A 137 -10.72 -11.49 -4.90
N GLU A 138 -11.91 -11.86 -5.37
CA GLU A 138 -12.89 -12.67 -4.62
C GLU A 138 -12.37 -14.10 -4.39
N GLU A 139 -11.70 -14.68 -5.38
CA GLU A 139 -11.11 -16.03 -5.28
C GLU A 139 -9.80 -16.05 -4.47
N ALA A 140 -9.14 -14.90 -4.33
CA ALA A 140 -7.86 -14.77 -3.64
C ALA A 140 -7.95 -15.13 -2.15
N PRO A 141 -7.11 -16.07 -1.65
CA PRO A 141 -6.98 -16.25 -0.21
C PRO A 141 -6.45 -14.97 0.45
N GLY A 142 -6.98 -14.63 1.63
CA GLY A 142 -6.46 -13.51 2.40
C GLY A 142 -5.05 -13.77 2.89
N ALA A 143 -4.10 -12.90 2.56
CA ALA A 143 -2.77 -12.92 3.15
C ALA A 143 -2.77 -12.42 4.60
N LEU A 144 -1.90 -13.01 5.43
CA LEU A 144 -1.53 -12.46 6.73
C LEU A 144 -0.45 -11.39 6.52
N ILE A 145 -0.69 -10.18 7.03
CA ILE A 145 0.26 -9.06 6.96
C ILE A 145 0.92 -8.93 8.33
N ILE A 146 2.25 -8.85 8.35
CA ILE A 146 3.07 -8.64 9.54
C ILE A 146 3.98 -7.43 9.29
N ASP A 147 3.64 -6.29 9.88
CA ASP A 147 4.51 -5.12 9.92
C ASP A 147 5.40 -5.18 11.18
N GLY A 148 6.67 -5.57 11.01
CA GLY A 148 7.62 -5.82 12.10
C GLY A 148 8.41 -4.57 12.52
N GLY A 149 7.75 -3.59 13.14
CA GLY A 149 8.44 -2.44 13.74
C GLY A 149 9.21 -2.82 15.01
N SER A 150 10.34 -2.13 15.30
CA SER A 150 11.19 -2.42 16.47
C SER A 150 10.57 -2.05 17.81
N GLY A 151 9.65 -1.07 17.86
CA GLY A 151 8.83 -0.80 19.04
C GLY A 151 7.62 -1.72 19.07
N TYR A 152 6.77 -1.63 18.04
CA TYR A 152 5.58 -2.45 17.87
C TYR A 152 5.48 -3.11 16.52
N CYS A 153 5.10 -4.38 16.53
CA CYS A 153 4.61 -5.03 15.33
C CYS A 153 3.10 -4.87 15.23
N LYS A 154 2.60 -4.70 14.01
CA LYS A 154 1.18 -4.71 13.68
C LYS A 154 0.90 -5.89 12.77
N TYR A 155 -0.15 -6.63 13.02
CA TYR A 155 -0.47 -7.82 12.23
C TYR A 155 -1.97 -7.96 12.01
N GLY A 156 -2.36 -8.59 10.91
CA GLY A 156 -3.77 -8.78 10.59
C GLY A 156 -4.00 -9.30 9.18
N TRP A 157 -5.27 -9.52 8.86
CA TRP A 157 -5.69 -10.03 7.56
C TRP A 157 -5.79 -8.93 6.51
N SER A 158 -5.27 -9.20 5.31
CA SER A 158 -5.44 -8.34 4.13
C SER A 158 -6.89 -8.09 3.72
N LYS A 159 -7.81 -8.98 4.11
CA LYS A 159 -9.25 -8.83 3.85
C LYS A 159 -9.96 -7.96 4.90
N TYR A 160 -9.29 -7.57 5.99
CA TYR A 160 -9.89 -6.76 7.05
C TYR A 160 -9.65 -5.27 6.79
N SER A 161 -10.44 -4.43 7.44
CA SER A 161 -10.36 -2.96 7.29
C SER A 161 -9.20 -2.34 8.08
N SER A 162 -8.63 -3.06 9.07
CA SER A 162 -7.56 -2.59 9.95
C SER A 162 -6.69 -3.76 10.44
N PRO A 163 -5.52 -3.49 11.05
CA PRO A 163 -4.76 -4.52 11.76
C PRO A 163 -5.63 -5.25 12.79
N SER A 164 -5.41 -6.56 12.94
CA SER A 164 -6.12 -7.40 13.90
C SER A 164 -5.51 -7.33 15.30
N GLY A 165 -4.23 -6.95 15.40
CA GLY A 165 -3.56 -6.79 16.68
C GLY A 165 -2.23 -6.07 16.58
N ARG A 166 -1.68 -5.73 17.75
CA ARG A 166 -0.35 -5.14 17.92
C ARG A 166 0.39 -5.89 19.04
N SER A 167 1.71 -5.94 18.96
CA SER A 167 2.55 -6.54 20.01
C SER A 167 3.79 -5.69 20.24
N ALA A 168 4.24 -5.63 21.49
CA ALA A 168 5.38 -4.79 21.87
C ALA A 168 6.68 -5.51 21.51
N THR A 169 7.12 -5.33 20.26
CA THR A 169 8.25 -6.06 19.68
C THR A 169 9.49 -6.05 20.57
N PHE A 170 9.90 -4.87 21.02
CA PHE A 170 11.11 -4.73 21.84
C PHE A 170 11.01 -5.53 23.15
N LEU A 171 9.83 -5.54 23.78
CA LEU A 171 9.60 -6.22 25.06
C LEU A 171 9.46 -7.73 24.90
N GLU A 172 8.77 -8.18 23.86
CA GLU A 172 8.40 -9.58 23.68
C GLU A 172 9.45 -10.38 22.89
N PHE A 173 10.11 -9.76 21.91
CA PHE A 173 10.94 -10.45 20.93
C PHE A 173 12.37 -9.89 20.86
N GLY A 174 12.62 -8.73 21.46
CA GLY A 174 13.90 -8.02 21.38
C GLY A 174 14.18 -7.45 19.99
N ASN A 175 15.45 -7.45 19.58
CA ASN A 175 15.86 -6.88 18.28
C ASN A 175 15.59 -7.85 17.12
N ILE A 176 14.45 -7.67 16.45
CA ILE A 176 14.06 -8.43 15.24
C ILE A 176 14.76 -7.95 13.96
N GLU A 177 15.51 -6.85 14.00
CA GLU A 177 16.33 -6.36 12.89
C GLU A 177 17.66 -7.14 12.77
N SER A 178 17.96 -7.99 13.76
CA SER A 178 19.09 -8.92 13.71
C SER A 178 18.69 -10.23 13.01
N PRO A 179 19.52 -10.78 12.10
CA PRO A 179 19.22 -11.98 11.31
C PRO A 179 19.35 -13.28 12.12
N MET A 180 18.72 -13.37 13.29
CA MET A 180 18.78 -14.53 14.20
C MET A 180 17.59 -15.46 13.96
N PRO A 181 17.80 -16.67 13.39
CA PRO A 181 16.69 -17.56 13.00
C PRO A 181 15.79 -17.97 14.17
N SER A 182 16.35 -18.23 15.35
CA SER A 182 15.57 -18.58 16.55
C SER A 182 14.64 -17.45 16.99
N ARG A 183 15.14 -16.21 16.98
CA ARG A 183 14.36 -15.01 17.32
C ARG A 183 13.28 -14.73 16.28
N LEU A 184 13.63 -14.78 14.99
CA LEU A 184 12.67 -14.60 13.90
C LEU A 184 11.59 -15.69 13.93
N ARG A 185 11.97 -16.94 14.20
CA ARG A 185 11.01 -18.05 14.34
C ARG A 185 10.07 -17.82 15.51
N HIS A 186 10.60 -17.44 16.67
CA HIS A 186 9.79 -17.13 17.83
C HIS A 186 8.83 -15.96 17.57
N PHE A 187 9.31 -14.89 16.91
CA PHE A 187 8.49 -13.76 16.49
C PHE A 187 7.35 -14.21 15.58
N PHE A 188 7.65 -14.81 14.43
CA PHE A 188 6.63 -15.19 13.45
C PHE A 188 5.66 -16.25 13.97
N SER A 189 6.14 -17.25 14.72
CA SER A 189 5.27 -18.29 15.27
C SER A 189 4.30 -17.72 16.30
N THR A 190 4.75 -16.80 17.15
CA THR A 190 3.90 -16.12 18.13
C THR A 190 2.79 -15.33 17.43
N ILE A 191 3.12 -14.57 16.38
CA ILE A 191 2.14 -13.82 15.62
C ILE A 191 1.14 -14.74 14.90
N CYS A 192 1.63 -15.82 14.25
CA CYS A 192 0.76 -16.79 13.60
C CYS A 192 -0.19 -17.48 14.60
N ASN A 193 0.29 -17.82 15.79
CA ASN A 193 -0.52 -18.41 16.85
C ASN A 193 -1.61 -17.44 17.35
N ARG A 194 -1.27 -16.15 17.53
CA ARG A 194 -2.26 -15.11 17.89
C ARG A 194 -3.34 -14.92 16.84
N MET A 195 -2.98 -15.11 15.56
CA MET A 195 -3.91 -15.09 14.43
C MET A 195 -4.61 -16.42 14.19
N GLN A 196 -4.33 -17.45 15.00
CA GLN A 196 -4.85 -18.81 14.86
C GLN A 196 -4.67 -19.36 13.43
N VAL A 197 -3.53 -19.04 12.82
CA VAL A 197 -3.19 -19.40 11.45
C VAL A 197 -2.39 -20.68 11.39
N LYS A 198 -2.84 -21.62 10.56
CA LYS A 198 -1.97 -22.68 10.08
C LYS A 198 -1.08 -22.10 8.98
N THR A 199 0.21 -21.92 9.27
CA THR A 199 1.18 -21.27 8.36
C THR A 199 1.21 -21.89 6.96
N SER A 200 0.89 -23.18 6.82
CA SER A 200 0.86 -23.87 5.52
C SER A 200 -0.31 -23.52 4.60
N THR A 201 -1.28 -22.71 5.05
CA THR A 201 -2.51 -22.45 4.29
C THR A 201 -2.60 -21.04 3.71
N GLN A 202 -1.80 -20.09 4.19
CA GLN A 202 -1.94 -18.68 3.82
C GLN A 202 -0.60 -18.03 3.46
N PRO A 203 -0.58 -17.16 2.44
CA PRO A 203 0.60 -16.36 2.15
C PRO A 203 0.83 -15.30 3.24
N ILE A 204 2.09 -14.89 3.42
CA ILE A 204 2.47 -13.85 4.39
C ILE A 204 3.13 -12.67 3.67
N VAL A 205 2.64 -11.46 3.94
CA VAL A 205 3.32 -10.21 3.61
C VAL A 205 4.03 -9.70 4.86
N VAL A 206 5.34 -9.51 4.77
CA VAL A 206 6.16 -9.02 5.89
C VAL A 206 6.85 -7.71 5.54
N SER A 207 6.84 -6.74 6.45
CA SER A 207 7.65 -5.54 6.30
C SER A 207 9.10 -5.83 6.67
N ILE A 208 10.04 -5.39 5.84
CA ILE A 208 11.47 -5.42 6.12
C ILE A 208 11.82 -4.07 6.75
N PRO A 209 12.40 -4.06 7.96
CA PRO A 209 12.83 -2.82 8.59
C PRO A 209 13.90 -2.15 7.73
N LEU A 210 13.91 -0.82 7.75
CA LEU A 210 15.06 -0.07 7.27
C LEU A 210 16.17 -0.27 8.30
N CYS A 211 17.21 -1.04 7.93
CA CYS A 211 18.41 -1.27 8.72
C CYS A 211 19.63 -1.28 7.79
N HIS A 212 20.83 -0.98 8.34
CA HIS A 212 22.09 -0.87 7.59
C HIS A 212 21.92 0.10 6.40
N TYR A 213 21.90 1.41 6.62
CA TYR A 213 21.40 2.39 5.63
C TYR A 213 22.39 2.72 4.51
N ASP A 214 23.68 2.57 4.82
CA ASP A 214 24.76 2.93 3.94
C ASP A 214 24.74 2.13 2.64
N ASN A 215 25.37 2.71 1.61
CA ASN A 215 25.53 2.05 0.32
C ASN A 215 26.81 1.21 0.22
N THR A 216 27.45 0.90 1.35
CA THR A 216 28.63 0.02 1.41
C THR A 216 28.27 -1.44 1.06
N GLU A 217 29.23 -2.23 0.59
CA GLU A 217 29.01 -3.66 0.32
C GLU A 217 28.66 -4.44 1.59
N SER A 218 29.24 -4.07 2.73
CA SER A 218 28.89 -4.64 4.04
C SER A 218 27.41 -4.40 4.36
N ALA A 219 26.93 -3.16 4.24
CA ALA A 219 25.53 -2.84 4.51
C ALA A 219 24.56 -3.54 3.53
N LYS A 220 24.93 -3.64 2.24
CA LYS A 220 24.16 -4.43 1.25
C LYS A 220 24.09 -5.91 1.64
N SER A 221 25.21 -6.49 2.08
CA SER A 221 25.29 -7.87 2.54
C SER A 221 24.40 -8.10 3.76
N SER A 222 24.47 -7.23 4.78
CA SER A 222 23.63 -7.35 5.97
C SER A 222 22.13 -7.24 5.67
N ARG A 223 21.72 -6.34 4.76
CA ARG A 223 20.32 -6.27 4.29
C ARG A 223 19.87 -7.55 3.60
N ARG A 224 20.73 -8.15 2.76
CA ARG A 224 20.45 -9.45 2.14
C ARG A 224 20.33 -10.56 3.18
N GLN A 225 21.26 -10.62 4.13
CA GLN A 225 21.28 -11.61 5.20
C GLN A 225 20.01 -11.55 6.06
N LEU A 226 19.53 -10.37 6.44
CA LEU A 226 18.26 -10.22 7.17
C LEU A 226 17.08 -10.72 6.35
N LYS A 227 17.00 -10.30 5.08
CA LYS A 227 15.92 -10.71 4.19
C LYS A 227 15.91 -12.23 3.99
N ASP A 228 17.08 -12.84 3.78
CA ASP A 228 17.22 -14.28 3.56
C ASP A 228 16.90 -15.06 4.86
N ALA A 229 17.30 -14.55 6.02
CA ALA A 229 16.93 -15.14 7.31
C ALA A 229 15.41 -15.11 7.55
N MET A 230 14.73 -14.01 7.19
CA MET A 230 13.27 -13.92 7.25
C MET A 230 12.60 -14.93 6.32
N TYR A 231 13.05 -15.02 5.05
CA TYR A 231 12.52 -15.99 4.09
C TYR A 231 12.71 -17.43 4.57
N SER A 232 13.93 -17.82 4.90
CA SER A 232 14.25 -19.18 5.38
C SER A 232 13.40 -19.55 6.59
N THR A 233 13.28 -18.64 7.56
CA THR A 233 12.46 -18.88 8.76
C THR A 233 10.99 -19.14 8.41
N LEU A 234 10.39 -18.31 7.55
CA LEU A 234 8.98 -18.44 7.17
C LEU A 234 8.72 -19.68 6.31
N PHE A 235 9.64 -20.03 5.40
CA PHE A 235 9.52 -21.26 4.62
C PHE A 235 9.73 -22.53 5.45
N ASP A 236 10.61 -22.50 6.45
CA ASP A 236 10.76 -23.59 7.41
C ASP A 236 9.53 -23.74 8.32
N MET A 237 8.74 -22.67 8.48
CA MET A 237 7.41 -22.72 9.08
C MET A 237 6.34 -23.20 8.09
N ASN A 238 6.72 -23.67 6.90
CA ASN A 238 5.85 -24.15 5.83
C ASN A 238 4.95 -23.09 5.19
N VAL A 239 5.29 -21.80 5.29
CA VAL A 239 4.52 -20.74 4.61
C VAL A 239 4.57 -20.95 3.08
N PRO A 240 3.43 -20.96 2.37
CA PRO A 240 3.39 -21.26 0.94
C PRO A 240 4.04 -20.18 0.08
N ALA A 241 3.87 -18.90 0.45
CA ALA A 241 4.45 -17.76 -0.25
C ALA A 241 4.73 -16.60 0.70
N VAL A 242 5.84 -15.90 0.48
CA VAL A 242 6.27 -14.76 1.32
C VAL A 242 6.55 -13.55 0.43
N CYS A 243 5.92 -12.43 0.74
CA CYS A 243 6.20 -11.13 0.14
C CYS A 243 6.91 -10.25 1.16
N ALA A 244 8.17 -9.88 0.93
CA ALA A 244 8.94 -9.10 1.89
C ALA A 244 9.27 -7.73 1.30
N VAL A 245 8.64 -6.67 1.81
CA VAL A 245 8.70 -5.31 1.24
C VAL A 245 9.27 -4.34 2.28
N ASN A 246 10.08 -3.38 1.85
CA ASN A 246 10.60 -2.35 2.76
C ASN A 246 9.46 -1.54 3.42
N GLN A 247 9.56 -1.32 4.74
CA GLN A 247 8.54 -0.63 5.52
C GLN A 247 8.21 0.79 4.99
N ALA A 248 9.21 1.59 4.60
CA ALA A 248 8.97 2.92 4.04
C ALA A 248 8.33 2.87 2.65
N THR A 249 8.70 1.89 1.82
CA THR A 249 8.04 1.65 0.54
C THR A 249 6.56 1.32 0.74
N LEU A 250 6.23 0.47 1.72
CA LEU A 250 4.84 0.17 2.06
C LEU A 250 4.09 1.43 2.53
N ALA A 251 4.69 2.24 3.40
CA ALA A 251 4.08 3.50 3.85
C ALA A 251 3.84 4.47 2.68
N LEU A 252 4.74 4.54 1.70
CA LEU A 252 4.57 5.35 0.50
C LEU A 252 3.43 4.83 -0.39
N PHE A 253 3.30 3.51 -0.55
CA PHE A 253 2.19 2.89 -1.28
C PHE A 253 0.84 3.17 -0.62
N ALA A 254 0.77 3.18 0.71
CA ALA A 254 -0.42 3.57 1.45
C ALA A 254 -0.86 5.01 1.12
N ALA A 255 0.11 5.90 0.85
CA ALA A 255 -0.12 7.27 0.39
C ALA A 255 -0.37 7.40 -1.13
N ARG A 256 -0.58 6.30 -1.86
CA ARG A 256 -0.84 6.26 -3.32
C ARG A 256 0.29 6.90 -4.14
N ARG A 257 1.52 6.71 -3.69
CA ARG A 257 2.72 7.17 -4.39
C ARG A 257 3.65 6.00 -4.62
N THR A 258 4.36 6.02 -5.74
CA THR A 258 5.45 5.07 -6.03
C THR A 258 6.82 5.75 -5.92
N SER A 259 6.85 7.08 -5.89
CA SER A 259 8.08 7.89 -5.76
C SER A 259 7.85 9.03 -4.76
N GLY A 260 8.89 9.38 -4.00
CA GLY A 260 8.85 10.42 -2.98
C GLY A 260 9.95 10.24 -1.95
N VAL A 261 10.03 11.16 -0.98
CA VAL A 261 10.91 11.05 0.18
C VAL A 261 10.05 10.71 1.40
N VAL A 262 10.35 9.59 2.04
CA VAL A 262 9.65 9.14 3.25
C VAL A 262 10.47 9.54 4.46
N VAL A 263 9.88 10.33 5.37
CA VAL A 263 10.43 10.55 6.70
C VAL A 263 9.78 9.52 7.63
N ASN A 264 10.49 8.44 7.92
CA ASN A 264 10.01 7.38 8.79
C ASN A 264 10.59 7.57 10.20
N VAL A 265 9.71 7.89 11.14
CA VAL A 265 10.07 8.02 12.55
C VAL A 265 9.69 6.74 13.26
N GLY A 266 10.67 6.04 13.81
CA GLY A 266 10.47 4.78 14.50
C GLY A 266 10.79 4.87 15.99
N PHE A 267 10.86 3.69 16.62
CA PHE A 267 11.09 3.57 18.05
C PHE A 267 12.49 4.01 18.48
N HIS A 268 13.55 3.58 17.76
CA HIS A 268 14.94 3.91 18.08
C HIS A 268 15.53 5.09 17.29
N GLN A 269 14.97 5.37 16.12
CA GLN A 269 15.58 6.25 15.12
C GLN A 269 14.55 6.94 14.23
N THR A 270 14.98 8.00 13.56
CA THR A 270 14.27 8.65 12.46
C THR A 270 15.10 8.51 11.19
N SER A 271 14.45 8.20 10.07
CA SER A 271 15.09 7.98 8.79
C SER A 271 14.44 8.81 7.68
N VAL A 272 15.25 9.31 6.76
CA VAL A 272 14.83 10.02 5.54
C VAL A 272 15.21 9.16 4.35
N VAL A 273 14.20 8.71 3.61
CA VAL A 273 14.32 7.59 2.67
C VAL A 273 13.82 8.05 1.30
N PRO A 274 14.72 8.40 0.36
CA PRO A 274 14.32 8.66 -1.01
C PRO A 274 13.92 7.35 -1.70
N ILE A 275 12.74 7.36 -2.32
CA ILE A 275 12.16 6.22 -3.04
C ILE A 275 11.78 6.67 -4.45
N LEU A 276 12.20 5.90 -5.45
CA LEU A 276 11.87 6.13 -6.84
C LEU A 276 11.30 4.84 -7.44
N HIS A 277 10.06 4.88 -7.93
CA HIS A 277 9.36 3.73 -8.52
C HIS A 277 9.38 2.47 -7.62
N GLY A 278 9.10 2.69 -6.33
CA GLY A 278 9.08 1.65 -5.30
C GLY A 278 10.47 1.21 -4.80
N LYS A 279 11.55 1.68 -5.42
CA LYS A 279 12.93 1.35 -5.06
C LYS A 279 13.54 2.38 -4.12
N VAL A 280 14.05 1.91 -2.99
CA VAL A 280 14.86 2.74 -2.08
C VAL A 280 16.17 3.15 -2.76
N MET A 281 16.43 4.44 -2.80
CA MET A 281 17.57 5.05 -3.50
C MET A 281 18.78 5.21 -2.58
N HIS A 282 19.36 4.09 -2.13
CA HIS A 282 20.55 4.10 -1.25
C HIS A 282 21.73 4.91 -1.81
N LYS A 283 21.87 5.01 -3.14
CA LYS A 283 22.92 5.81 -3.80
C LYS A 283 22.69 7.33 -3.68
N VAL A 284 21.42 7.76 -3.57
CA VAL A 284 21.06 9.18 -3.43
C VAL A 284 21.24 9.65 -1.97
N GLY A 285 21.17 8.71 -1.03
CA GLY A 285 21.41 8.96 0.40
C GLY A 285 20.19 8.56 1.21
N VAL A 286 20.33 7.57 2.09
CA VAL A 286 19.35 7.29 3.15
C VAL A 286 19.96 7.83 4.43
N GLU A 287 19.36 8.87 4.98
CA GLU A 287 19.85 9.51 6.19
C GLU A 287 19.14 8.95 7.41
N VAL A 288 19.89 8.66 8.46
CA VAL A 288 19.35 8.15 9.72
C VAL A 288 19.93 8.89 10.89
N VAL A 289 19.03 9.37 11.73
CA VAL A 289 19.36 9.99 13.00
C VAL A 289 18.89 9.04 14.10
N GLY A 290 19.78 8.71 15.05
CA GLY A 290 19.47 7.89 16.22
C GLY A 290 18.55 8.58 17.24
N MET A 291 17.50 9.25 16.76
CA MET A 291 16.47 9.97 17.52
C MET A 291 15.12 9.38 17.14
N GLY A 292 14.59 8.49 17.98
CA GLY A 292 13.26 7.91 17.83
C GLY A 292 12.38 8.12 19.07
N ALA A 293 11.23 7.46 19.07
CA ALA A 293 10.24 7.58 20.13
C ALA A 293 10.77 7.25 21.54
N LEU A 294 11.75 6.33 21.65
CA LEU A 294 12.37 5.94 22.93
C LEU A 294 13.14 7.10 23.57
N LYS A 295 13.93 7.85 22.77
CA LYS A 295 14.66 9.01 23.27
C LYS A 295 13.71 10.12 23.73
N LEU A 296 12.59 10.32 23.04
CA LEU A 296 11.59 11.28 23.51
C LEU A 296 10.95 10.84 24.82
N THR A 297 10.61 9.55 24.97
CA THR A 297 10.10 9.03 26.24
C THR A 297 11.09 9.26 27.38
N GLY A 298 12.39 9.05 27.14
CA GLY A 298 13.45 9.37 28.09
C GLY A 298 13.48 10.85 28.44
N PHE A 299 13.48 11.74 27.43
CA PHE A 299 13.43 13.18 27.64
C PHE A 299 12.21 13.62 28.45
N LEU A 300 11.02 13.09 28.15
CA LEU A 300 9.81 13.40 28.90
C LEU A 300 9.92 12.97 30.37
N ARG A 301 10.46 11.77 30.63
CA ARG A 301 10.72 11.29 32.00
C ARG A 301 11.63 12.26 32.73
N ASP A 302 12.73 12.67 32.11
CA ASP A 302 13.72 13.54 32.74
C ASP A 302 13.10 14.92 33.03
N ARG A 303 12.25 15.45 32.13
CA ARG A 303 11.48 16.69 32.36
C ARG A 303 10.41 16.54 33.45
N MET A 304 9.77 15.38 33.57
CA MET A 304 8.81 15.10 34.64
C MET A 304 9.53 15.05 36.00
N GLN A 305 10.69 14.39 36.06
CA GLN A 305 11.53 14.34 37.27
C GLN A 305 12.00 15.73 37.71
N GLN A 306 12.39 16.60 36.76
CA GLN A 306 12.70 18.01 37.06
C GLN A 306 11.52 18.79 37.66
N ASN A 307 10.29 18.34 37.40
CA ASN A 307 9.06 18.91 37.98
C ASN A 307 8.54 18.10 39.18
N ASN A 308 9.40 17.29 39.83
CA ASN A 308 9.06 16.44 40.98
C ASN A 308 7.96 15.40 40.71
N ILE A 309 7.79 14.98 39.45
CA ILE A 309 6.89 13.89 39.07
C ILE A 309 7.75 12.66 38.71
N HIS A 310 7.72 11.65 39.57
CA HIS A 310 8.53 10.45 39.42
C HIS A 310 7.69 9.25 38.93
N PHE A 311 8.24 8.51 37.98
CA PHE A 311 7.69 7.25 37.50
C PHE A 311 8.82 6.22 37.44
N ASP A 312 8.62 5.06 38.07
CA ASP A 312 9.61 3.98 38.06
C ASP A 312 9.69 3.28 36.70
N SER A 313 8.56 3.26 35.98
CA SER A 313 8.45 2.57 34.70
C SER A 313 8.48 3.54 33.53
N LEU A 314 9.48 3.35 32.65
CA LEU A 314 9.55 4.05 31.36
C LEU A 314 8.33 3.73 30.48
N TYR A 315 7.71 2.56 30.68
CA TYR A 315 6.45 2.20 30.02
C TYR A 315 5.30 3.11 30.46
N THR A 316 5.21 3.48 31.74
CA THR A 316 4.18 4.43 32.22
C THR A 316 4.36 5.82 31.61
N VAL A 317 5.58 6.35 31.60
CA VAL A 317 5.90 7.64 30.96
C VAL A 317 5.52 7.61 29.49
N ARG A 318 5.79 6.47 28.83
CA ARG A 318 5.41 6.27 27.44
C ARG A 318 3.90 6.24 27.23
N THR A 319 3.14 5.53 28.06
CA THR A 319 1.69 5.52 27.98
C THR A 319 1.12 6.93 28.20
N LEU A 320 1.70 7.71 29.11
CA LEU A 320 1.31 9.11 29.33
C LEU A 320 1.60 9.99 28.13
N LYS A 321 2.79 9.82 27.53
CA LYS A 321 3.17 10.46 26.27
C LYS A 321 2.11 10.15 25.21
N GLU A 322 1.79 8.88 24.97
CA GLU A 322 0.82 8.48 23.94
C GLU A 322 -0.62 8.95 24.25
N ALA A 323 -1.05 8.91 25.53
CA ALA A 323 -2.41 9.28 25.94
C ALA A 323 -2.68 10.79 25.92
N ARG A 324 -1.67 11.64 26.16
CA ARG A 324 -1.84 13.11 26.07
C ARG A 324 -1.74 13.64 24.66
N LEU A 325 -1.01 12.96 23.78
CA LEU A 325 -0.90 13.33 22.37
C LEU A 325 -2.16 13.01 21.58
N SER A 326 -2.86 11.92 21.91
CA SER A 326 -4.15 11.59 21.28
C SER A 326 -5.25 12.62 21.58
N LYS A 327 -5.23 13.26 22.76
CA LYS A 327 -6.20 14.29 23.17
C LYS A 327 -5.91 15.70 22.62
N ARG A 328 -4.71 15.98 22.10
CA ARG A 328 -4.38 17.30 21.51
C ARG A 328 -4.77 17.46 20.04
N TYR A 329 -5.30 16.42 19.39
CA TYR A 329 -5.80 16.52 18.02
C TYR A 329 -7.08 17.38 17.88
N GLU A 330 -7.71 17.81 18.99
CA GLU A 330 -8.91 18.67 18.96
C GLU A 330 -8.64 20.14 19.30
N ILE A 331 -7.46 20.51 19.82
CA ILE A 331 -7.18 21.90 20.24
C ILE A 331 -5.70 22.21 20.01
N ILE A 332 -5.36 22.85 18.89
CA ILE A 332 -4.08 23.56 18.75
C ILE A 332 -4.33 24.94 18.13
N ASP A 333 -4.57 25.89 19.02
CA ASP A 333 -3.97 27.21 18.99
C ASP A 333 -3.49 27.48 20.43
N ALA A 334 -2.25 27.97 20.59
CA ALA A 334 -1.52 28.24 21.84
C ALA A 334 -0.65 27.09 22.43
N LEU A 335 0.61 27.02 21.97
CA LEU A 335 1.84 26.96 22.81
C LEU A 335 3.08 26.88 21.89
N PRO A 336 4.08 27.80 21.98
CA PRO A 336 5.16 27.88 20.96
C PRO A 336 6.33 26.90 21.15
N TYR A 337 6.34 26.07 22.20
CA TYR A 337 7.49 25.22 22.52
C TYR A 337 7.03 23.90 23.14
N LEU A 338 6.82 22.84 22.34
CA LEU A 338 6.89 21.43 22.76
C LEU A 338 6.80 20.53 21.50
N LEU A 339 7.89 19.82 21.20
CA LEU A 339 7.94 18.76 20.20
C LEU A 339 7.37 17.47 20.81
N GLU A 340 6.43 16.84 20.13
CA GLU A 340 5.52 15.83 20.70
C GLU A 340 5.54 14.55 19.83
N ALA A 341 5.87 13.38 20.41
CA ALA A 341 6.03 12.12 19.69
C ALA A 341 5.32 10.89 20.29
N ASP A 342 4.58 10.20 19.45
CA ASP A 342 4.22 8.79 19.45
C ASP A 342 5.33 7.99 18.69
N GLU A 343 5.12 6.72 18.32
CA GLU A 343 5.81 6.09 17.18
C GLU A 343 5.63 6.89 15.86
N THR A 344 4.91 8.01 15.90
CA THR A 344 5.19 9.20 15.12
C THR A 344 5.85 10.23 16.03
N VAL A 345 7.09 10.66 15.80
CA VAL A 345 7.24 12.13 15.84
C VAL A 345 6.16 12.55 14.88
N VAL A 346 5.11 13.20 15.39
CA VAL A 346 4.23 13.93 14.51
C VAL A 346 5.19 14.96 13.96
N VAL A 347 5.81 14.60 12.85
CA VAL A 347 6.39 15.52 11.91
C VAL A 347 5.15 16.28 11.53
N PHE A 348 4.84 17.31 12.31
CA PHE A 348 3.65 18.13 12.11
C PHE A 348 3.79 18.54 10.66
N PRO A 349 2.95 18.03 9.74
CA PRO A 349 3.27 18.15 8.32
C PRO A 349 3.44 19.62 7.96
N ALA A 350 2.60 20.46 8.56
CA ALA A 350 2.69 21.91 8.51
C ALA A 350 4.00 22.49 9.09
N ARG A 351 4.53 21.96 10.20
CA ARG A 351 5.82 22.40 10.76
C ARG A 351 6.97 21.97 9.86
N LEU A 352 7.04 20.70 9.47
CA LEU A 352 8.11 20.24 8.57
C LEU A 352 8.06 20.99 7.26
N GLU A 353 6.87 21.18 6.70
CA GLU A 353 6.68 21.97 5.49
C GLU A 353 7.21 23.39 5.71
N LYS A 354 6.80 24.08 6.78
CA LYS A 354 7.30 25.41 7.13
C LYS A 354 8.83 25.47 7.26
N GLU A 355 9.44 24.48 7.94
CA GLU A 355 10.90 24.40 8.07
C GLU A 355 11.58 24.18 6.71
N LEU A 356 11.04 23.30 5.86
CA LEU A 356 11.56 23.07 4.51
C LEU A 356 11.44 24.32 3.63
N TYR A 357 10.35 25.09 3.74
CA TYR A 357 10.20 26.38 3.07
C TYR A 357 11.23 27.42 3.54
N GLY A 358 11.64 27.38 4.80
CA GLY A 358 12.68 28.27 5.35
C GLY A 358 14.11 27.84 5.01
N LEU A 359 14.35 26.54 4.83
CA LEU A 359 15.69 25.97 4.59
C LEU A 359 16.05 25.86 3.10
N LEU A 360 15.08 25.70 2.21
CA LEU A 360 15.30 25.43 0.80
C LEU A 360 15.07 26.66 -0.08
N PRO A 361 15.80 26.81 -1.21
CA PRO A 361 15.54 27.87 -2.18
C PRO A 361 14.08 27.87 -2.68
N PRO A 362 13.49 29.04 -2.97
CA PRO A 362 12.10 29.14 -3.44
C PRO A 362 11.77 28.28 -4.66
N SER A 363 12.73 28.09 -5.57
CA SER A 363 12.59 27.25 -6.77
C SER A 363 12.35 25.76 -6.45
N ILE A 364 12.79 25.30 -5.28
CA ILE A 364 12.61 23.93 -4.80
C ILE A 364 11.42 23.87 -3.86
N SER A 365 11.35 24.77 -2.87
CA SER A 365 10.31 24.73 -1.84
C SER A 365 8.90 24.92 -2.38
N SER A 366 8.71 25.73 -3.44
CA SER A 366 7.40 25.90 -4.09
C SER A 366 6.82 24.60 -4.70
N GLY A 367 7.69 23.63 -5.01
CA GLY A 367 7.30 22.32 -5.53
C GLY A 367 7.14 21.24 -4.47
N ILE A 368 7.52 21.51 -3.22
CA ILE A 368 7.48 20.54 -2.12
C ILE A 368 6.10 20.56 -1.47
N ARG A 369 5.59 19.35 -1.20
CA ARG A 369 4.40 19.12 -0.40
C ARG A 369 4.70 18.04 0.63
N VAL A 370 4.43 18.33 1.90
CA VAL A 370 4.53 17.33 2.97
C VAL A 370 3.17 16.66 3.12
N LEU A 371 3.13 15.34 2.96
CA LEU A 371 1.91 14.56 3.12
C LEU A 371 1.91 13.88 4.49
N PRO A 372 0.84 14.02 5.31
CA PRO A 372 0.69 13.20 6.49
C PRO A 372 0.61 11.71 6.11
N PRO A 373 1.05 10.80 7.00
CA PRO A 373 0.81 9.38 6.82
C PRO A 373 -0.72 9.12 6.83
N PRO A 374 -1.30 8.58 5.74
CA PRO A 374 -2.76 8.49 5.58
C PRO A 374 -3.44 7.59 6.62
N TYR A 375 -2.69 6.65 7.20
CA TYR A 375 -3.17 5.74 8.25
C TYR A 375 -2.29 5.82 9.51
N GLY A 376 -1.65 6.97 9.75
CA GLY A 376 -0.78 7.15 10.92
C GLY A 376 0.29 6.06 11.03
N THR A 377 0.42 5.51 12.23
CA THR A 377 1.39 4.45 12.57
C THR A 377 1.12 3.10 11.90
N ASP A 378 -0.05 2.92 11.26
CA ASP A 378 -0.41 1.70 10.54
C ASP A 378 -0.15 1.80 9.02
N SER A 379 0.41 2.92 8.53
CA SER A 379 0.58 3.16 7.09
C SER A 379 1.36 2.05 6.38
N ALA A 380 2.40 1.48 7.00
CA ALA A 380 3.12 0.35 6.42
C ALA A 380 2.25 -0.92 6.32
N TRP A 381 1.41 -1.19 7.32
CA TRP A 381 0.46 -2.30 7.28
C TRP A 381 -0.58 -2.13 6.16
N TYR A 382 -1.14 -0.93 5.99
CA TYR A 382 -2.04 -0.62 4.87
C TYR A 382 -1.34 -0.70 3.51
N GLY A 383 -0.06 -0.35 3.44
CA GLY A 383 0.77 -0.63 2.26
C GLY A 383 0.84 -2.12 1.94
N GLY A 384 1.05 -2.96 2.97
CA GLY A 384 1.04 -4.42 2.83
C GLY A 384 -0.33 -4.95 2.36
N LYS A 385 -1.42 -4.32 2.80
CA LYS A 385 -2.77 -4.59 2.32
C LYS A 385 -2.93 -4.27 0.83
N LEU A 386 -2.33 -3.20 0.33
CA LEU A 386 -2.38 -2.90 -1.11
C LEU A 386 -1.60 -3.93 -1.92
N VAL A 387 -0.39 -4.27 -1.49
CA VAL A 387 0.49 -5.23 -2.18
C VAL A 387 -0.14 -6.63 -2.21
N SER A 388 -0.72 -7.10 -1.10
CA SER A 388 -1.36 -8.42 -1.04
C SER A 388 -2.59 -8.57 -1.94
N ASN A 389 -3.26 -7.47 -2.26
CA ASN A 389 -4.48 -7.50 -3.07
C ASN A 389 -4.21 -7.32 -4.58
N VAL A 390 -2.96 -7.18 -5.02
CA VAL A 390 -2.60 -7.12 -6.45
C VAL A 390 -2.76 -8.51 -7.08
N ILE A 391 -3.43 -8.60 -8.23
CA ILE A 391 -3.76 -9.87 -8.90
C ILE A 391 -2.55 -10.74 -9.26
N SER A 392 -1.40 -10.15 -9.60
CA SER A 392 -0.17 -10.93 -9.85
C SER A 392 0.34 -11.68 -8.62
N ALA A 393 -0.11 -11.28 -7.42
CA ALA A 393 0.13 -12.03 -6.18
C ALA A 393 -0.90 -13.13 -5.91
N VAL A 394 -1.95 -13.27 -6.74
CA VAL A 394 -3.14 -14.08 -6.45
C VAL A 394 -3.32 -15.29 -7.38
N VAL A 395 -2.91 -15.20 -8.64
CA VAL A 395 -3.41 -16.12 -9.69
C VAL A 395 -2.56 -17.36 -9.91
N ASP A 396 -1.28 -17.37 -9.53
CA ASP A 396 -0.42 -18.53 -9.79
C ASP A 396 0.06 -19.17 -8.48
N LYS A 397 -0.42 -20.40 -8.21
CA LYS A 397 0.17 -21.29 -7.18
C LYS A 397 1.64 -21.65 -7.50
N SER A 398 2.15 -21.15 -8.63
CA SER A 398 3.55 -21.06 -9.05
C SER A 398 3.98 -19.59 -9.11
N PHE A 399 3.91 -18.90 -7.98
CA PHE A 399 4.22 -17.49 -7.81
C PHE A 399 5.62 -17.11 -8.34
N VAL A 400 5.65 -16.55 -9.53
CA VAL A 400 6.75 -15.72 -10.03
C VAL A 400 6.07 -14.54 -10.72
N TYR A 401 6.73 -13.38 -10.75
CA TYR A 401 6.26 -12.09 -11.32
C TYR A 401 5.71 -11.06 -10.34
N VAL A 402 6.27 -11.02 -9.14
CA VAL A 402 6.66 -9.75 -8.51
C VAL A 402 8.04 -10.00 -7.93
N GLY A 403 9.09 -9.26 -8.33
CA GLY A 403 10.45 -9.37 -7.78
C GLY A 403 10.61 -9.08 -6.27
N ILE A 404 9.53 -9.23 -5.50
CA ILE A 404 9.36 -9.02 -4.05
C ILE A 404 8.77 -10.29 -3.38
N ILE A 405 8.18 -11.20 -4.14
CA ILE A 405 7.57 -12.44 -3.63
C ILE A 405 8.53 -13.59 -3.89
N SER A 406 8.97 -14.26 -2.83
CA SER A 406 9.68 -15.54 -2.92
C SER A 406 8.69 -16.64 -2.62
N VAL A 407 8.82 -17.77 -3.32
CA VAL A 407 7.98 -18.95 -3.11
C VAL A 407 8.81 -20.19 -2.95
N ARG A 408 8.28 -21.11 -2.14
CA ARG A 408 8.97 -22.32 -1.76
C ARG A 408 9.33 -23.09 -3.04
N PRO A 409 10.60 -23.47 -3.26
CA PRO A 409 10.94 -24.35 -4.36
C PRO A 409 10.17 -25.66 -4.22
N ALA A 410 9.58 -26.15 -5.30
CA ALA A 410 8.95 -27.46 -5.32
C ALA A 410 9.98 -28.50 -4.85
N LYS A 411 9.69 -29.20 -3.75
CA LYS A 411 10.48 -30.36 -3.36
C LYS A 411 10.35 -31.36 -4.52
N LYS A 412 11.46 -31.56 -5.26
CA LYS A 412 11.58 -32.65 -6.22
C LYS A 412 11.53 -33.99 -5.51
#